data_AF-A0A538L311-F1
#
_entry.id   AF-A0A538L311-F1
#
_cell.length_a   1.000
_cell.length_b   1.000
_cell.length_c   1.000
_cell.angle_alpha   90.00
_cell.angle_beta   90.00
_cell.angle_gamma   90.00
#
_symmetry.space_group_name_H-M   'P 1'
#
loop_
_entity.id
_entity.type
_entity.pdbx_description
1 polymer ?
#
loop_
_entity_poly.entity_id
_entity_poly.type
_entity_poly.pdbx_seq_one_letter_code
_entity_poly.pdbx_strand_id
1 'polypeptide(L)' 'MGKIAVHEFITLDGVIEKPTWTMEFPFDPKMGEAIAAIMGSSKGLLLGRQTYEEFAPAWSTRTADDDPGAPF' A
#
# COMPACT_ATOMS: atom_id res chain seq x y z
N MET A 1 -6.96 -17.17 -16.16
CA MET A 1 -7.52 -15.82 -15.88
C MET A 1 -6.67 -15.17 -14.81
N GLY A 2 -6.31 -13.89 -14.92
CA GLY A 2 -5.64 -13.14 -13.85
C GLY A 2 -6.61 -12.76 -12.72
N LYS A 3 -6.08 -12.34 -11.57
CA LYS A 3 -6.86 -11.78 -10.45
C LYS A 3 -6.44 -10.33 -10.23
N ILE A 4 -7.42 -9.47 -9.98
CA ILE A 4 -7.19 -8.12 -9.46
C ILE A 4 -7.46 -8.22 -7.95
N ALA A 5 -6.41 -8.07 -7.16
CA ALA A 5 -6.54 -7.96 -5.70
C ALA A 5 -6.66 -6.48 -5.33
N VAL A 6 -7.57 -6.17 -4.41
CA VAL A 6 -7.79 -4.82 -3.90
C VAL A 6 -7.54 -4.84 -2.41
N HIS A 7 -6.78 -3.87 -1.91
CA HIS A 7 -6.49 -3.70 -0.50
C HIS A 7 -6.47 -2.20 -0.17
N GLU A 8 -7.28 -1.78 0.79
CA GLU A 8 -7.48 -0.38 1.17
C GLU A 8 -7.70 -0.27 2.68
N PHE A 9 -7.27 0.84 3.26
CA PHE A 9 -7.78 1.27 4.56
C PHE A 9 -9.08 2.03 4.34
N ILE A 10 -10.12 1.69 5.10
CA ILE A 10 -11.44 2.30 4.97
C ILE A 10 -12.07 2.50 6.34
N THR A 11 -12.75 3.63 6.54
CA THR A 11 -13.57 3.85 7.74
C THR A 11 -14.88 3.04 7.66
N LEU A 12 -15.60 2.94 8.79
CA LEU A 12 -16.88 2.21 8.82
C LEU A 12 -17.95 2.81 7.88
N ASP A 13 -17.90 4.11 7.64
CA ASP A 13 -18.79 4.86 6.76
C ASP A 13 -18.24 5.03 5.33
N GLY A 14 -17.11 4.41 5.00
CA GLY A 14 -16.64 4.26 3.61
C GLY A 14 -15.64 5.31 3.12
N VAL A 15 -14.98 6.04 4.03
CA VAL A 15 -13.94 7.02 3.68
C VAL A 15 -12.59 6.33 3.51
N ILE A 16 -11.98 6.51 2.33
CA ILE A 16 -10.64 6.01 1.97
C ILE A 16 -9.63 7.14 1.69
N GLU A 17 -10.10 8.37 1.47
CA GLU A 17 -9.25 9.51 1.16
C GLU A 17 -8.38 9.87 2.37
N LYS A 18 -7.10 10.20 2.12
CA LYS A 18 -6.14 10.70 3.12
C LYS A 18 -6.25 9.95 4.45
N PRO A 19 -5.78 8.68 4.51
CA PRO A 19 -5.98 7.80 5.66
C PRO A 19 -5.10 8.17 6.86
N THR A 20 -4.88 9.45 7.14
CA THR A 20 -4.11 9.95 8.30
C THR A 20 -4.73 9.53 9.63
N TRP A 21 -6.05 9.30 9.64
CA TRP A 21 -6.78 8.71 10.76
C TRP A 21 -6.28 7.32 11.14
N THR A 22 -5.59 6.59 10.25
CA THR A 22 -4.97 5.30 10.57
C THR A 22 -3.78 5.44 11.53
N MET A 23 -3.13 6.61 11.60
CA MET A 23 -1.89 6.80 12.36
C MET A 23 -2.06 6.69 13.88
N GLU A 24 -3.29 6.87 14.39
CA GLU A 24 -3.59 6.70 15.81
C GLU A 24 -3.71 5.21 16.21
N PHE A 25 -3.81 4.30 15.23
CA PHE A 25 -3.98 2.89 15.46
C PHE A 25 -2.68 2.12 15.23
N PRO A 26 -2.27 1.24 16.17
CA PRO A 26 -1.07 0.44 16.00
C PRO A 26 -1.23 -0.57 14.84
N PHE A 27 -0.12 -0.83 14.15
CA PHE A 27 -0.09 -1.80 13.06
C PHE A 27 -0.10 -3.24 13.62
N ASP A 28 -1.19 -3.97 13.40
CA ASP A 28 -1.30 -5.37 13.82
C ASP A 28 -0.39 -6.29 12.99
N PRO A 29 0.35 -7.24 13.61
CA PRO A 29 1.20 -8.17 12.86
C PRO A 29 0.47 -8.95 11.75
N LYS A 30 -0.77 -9.40 11.99
CA LYS A 30 -1.56 -10.14 10.99
C LYS A 30 -1.99 -9.27 9.82
N MET A 31 -2.16 -7.96 10.06
CA MET A 31 -2.42 -7.01 8.99
C MET A 31 -1.19 -6.90 8.07
N GLY A 32 0.02 -6.87 8.63
CA GLY A 32 1.25 -6.93 7.86
C GLY A 32 1.40 -8.19 7.02
N GLU A 33 1.09 -9.36 7.60
CA GLU A 33 1.08 -10.63 6.88
C GLU A 33 0.10 -10.62 5.69
N ALA A 34 -1.11 -10.08 5.89
CA ALA A 34 -2.12 -9.98 4.85
C ALA A 34 -1.70 -9.03 3.71
N ILE A 35 -1.14 -7.86 4.05
CA ILE A 35 -0.63 -6.89 3.07
C ILE A 35 0.53 -7.50 2.28
N ALA A 36 1.49 -8.13 2.96
CA ALA A 36 2.64 -8.78 2.33
C ALA A 36 2.20 -9.91 1.37
N ALA A 37 1.20 -10.70 1.74
CA ALA A 37 0.67 -11.76 0.87
C ALA A 37 0.04 -11.20 -0.42
N ILE A 38 -0.75 -10.12 -0.31
CA ILE A 38 -1.38 -9.48 -1.48
C ILE A 38 -0.30 -8.86 -2.38
N MET A 39 0.62 -8.07 -1.82
CA MET A 39 1.69 -7.41 -2.56
C MET A 39 2.63 -8.43 -3.21
N GLY A 40 3.08 -9.44 -2.48
CA GLY A 40 3.98 -10.48 -3.00
C GLY A 40 3.37 -11.36 -4.09
N SER A 41 2.04 -11.52 -4.10
CA SER A 41 1.34 -12.22 -5.19
C SER A 41 1.10 -11.36 -6.44
N SER A 42 1.31 -10.04 -6.32
CA SER A 42 1.01 -9.07 -7.37
C SER A 42 2.24 -8.81 -8.25
N LYS A 43 2.02 -8.75 -9.57
CA LYS A 43 3.08 -8.47 -10.56
C LYS A 43 3.23 -6.99 -10.90
N GLY A 44 2.34 -6.16 -10.37
CA GLY A 44 2.30 -4.72 -10.62
C GLY A 44 1.19 -4.07 -9.80
N LEU A 45 1.28 -2.75 -9.66
CA LEU A 45 0.31 -1.92 -8.96
C LEU A 45 -0.53 -1.14 -9.97
N LEU A 46 -1.83 -1.07 -9.73
CA LEU A 46 -2.75 -0.21 -10.46
C LEU A 46 -3.20 0.90 -9.52
N LEU A 47 -2.86 2.15 -9.86
CA LEU A 47 -3.21 3.32 -9.07
C LEU A 47 -3.95 4.34 -9.95
N GLY A 48 -4.89 5.06 -9.35
CA GLY A 48 -5.45 6.27 -9.94
C GLY A 48 -4.38 7.37 -10.03
N ARG A 49 -4.58 8.35 -10.92
CA ARG A 49 -3.61 9.43 -11.16
C ARG A 49 -3.23 10.17 -9.87
N GLN A 50 -4.22 10.61 -9.11
CA GLN A 50 -3.99 11.38 -7.88
C GLN A 50 -3.19 10.57 -6.85
N THR A 51 -3.58 9.31 -6.60
CA THR A 51 -2.84 8.42 -5.70
C THR A 51 -1.41 8.17 -6.17
N TYR A 52 -1.19 8.03 -7.48
CA TYR A 52 0.16 7.88 -8.03
C TYR A 52 1.01 9.14 -7.77
N GLU A 53 0.48 10.33 -8.04
CA GLU A 53 1.19 11.61 -7.85
C GLU A 53 1.53 11.88 -6.38
N GLU A 54 0.65 11.52 -5.46
CA GLU A 54 0.88 11.66 -4.02
C GLU A 54 1.86 10.60 -3.47
N PHE A 55 1.76 9.36 -3.96
CA PHE A 55 2.54 8.24 -3.43
C PHE A 55 3.95 8.16 -4.05
N ALA A 56 4.09 8.37 -5.36
CA ALA A 56 5.36 8.23 -6.10
C ALA A 56 6.56 8.90 -5.40
N PRO A 57 6.48 10.15 -4.92
CA PRO A 57 7.63 10.79 -4.28
C PRO A 57 8.13 10.07 -3.01
N ALA A 58 7.26 9.33 -2.31
CA ALA A 58 7.58 8.66 -1.06
C ALA A 58 8.28 7.29 -1.25
N TRP A 59 8.12 6.64 -2.41
CA TRP A 59 8.69 5.30 -2.67
C TRP A 59 9.59 5.22 -3.90
N SER A 60 9.39 6.05 -4.93
CA SER A 60 10.12 5.93 -6.20
C SER A 60 11.61 6.29 -6.12
N THR A 61 12.01 6.98 -5.04
CA THR A 61 13.41 7.37 -4.79
C THR A 61 14.11 6.45 -3.79
N ARG A 62 13.39 5.50 -3.17
CA ARG A 62 13.98 4.57 -2.21
C ARG A 62 14.91 3.61 -2.92
N THR A 63 16.05 3.36 -2.31
CA THR A 63 16.98 2.33 -2.72
C THR A 63 16.76 1.05 -1.92
N ALA A 64 17.33 -0.07 -2.37
CA ALA A 64 17.36 -1.31 -1.59
C ALA A 64 18.01 -1.15 -0.19
N ASP A 65 18.88 -0.15 0.00
CA ASP A 65 19.47 0.16 1.31
C ASP A 65 18.46 0.88 2.23
N ASP A 66 17.55 1.69 1.67
CA ASP A 66 16.51 2.41 2.40
C ASP A 66 15.30 1.52 2.72
N ASP A 67 15.00 0.59 1.81
CA ASP A 67 13.86 -0.32 1.89
C ASP A 67 14.25 -1.64 1.20
N PRO A 68 14.62 -2.69 1.95
CA PRO A 68 14.97 -4.00 1.37
C PRO A 68 13.85 -4.64 0.54
N GLY A 69 12.61 -4.13 0.66
CA GLY A 69 11.46 -4.51 -0.15
C GLY A 69 11.33 -3.74 -1.46
N ALA A 70 12.14 -2.70 -1.72
CA ALA A 70 12.23 -1.98 -2.98
C ALA A 70 13.35 -2.61 -3.85
N PRO A 71 13.02 -3.38 -4.89
CA PRO A 71 14.01 -4.15 -5.66
C PRO A 71 14.74 -3.32 -6.73
N PHE A 72 14.79 -2.00 -6.59
CA PHE A 72 15.37 -1.07 -7.56
C PHE A 72 16.40 -0.13 -6.92
#